data_AF-A0A7V5EXK6-F1
#
_entry.id   AF-A0A7V5EXK6-F1
#
_cell.length_a   1.000
_cell.length_b   1.000
_cell.length_c   1.000
_cell.angle_alpha   90.00
_cell.angle_beta   90.00
_cell.angle_gamma   90.00
#
_symmetry.space_group_name_H-M   'P 1'
#
loop_
_entity.id
_entity.type
_entity.pdbx_description
1 polymer ?
#
loop_
_entity_poly.entity_id
_entity_poly.type
_entity_poly.pdbx_seq_one_letter_code
_entity_poly.pdbx_strand_id
1 'polypeptide(L)'
;EMDGELALAYARTRHQDSDYFRMNRQRCVLEALLEQLEPTELLVNFGRLAEVIEENVTTDIPLEALPQLVELLPKIDRDRIVSVRFIPPTYHLKFRDDGKPGRVPNIDLVHEHVQLVLADPERAITELGLDDLDDVCPKPPAN
;
A
#
# COMPACT_ATOMS: atom_id res chain seq x y z
N GLU A 1 18.61 -6.37 3.57
CA GLU A 1 17.49 -7.26 3.17
C GLU A 1 16.80 -7.79 4.44
N MET A 2 15.46 -7.90 4.44
CA MET A 2 14.69 -8.45 5.57
C MET A 2 14.17 -9.84 5.20
N ASP A 3 14.30 -10.82 6.09
CA ASP A 3 13.60 -12.09 5.94
C ASP A 3 12.12 -11.98 6.38
N GLY A 4 11.35 -13.05 6.20
CA GLY A 4 9.91 -13.05 6.50
C GLY A 4 9.59 -12.77 7.97
N GLU A 5 10.42 -13.23 8.91
CA GLU A 5 10.23 -12.98 10.35
C GLU A 5 10.48 -11.51 10.68
N LEU A 6 11.55 -10.93 10.15
CA LEU A 6 11.90 -9.53 10.35
C LEU A 6 10.88 -8.60 9.67
N ALA A 7 10.41 -8.93 8.47
CA ALA A 7 9.37 -8.18 7.77
C ALA A 7 8.05 -8.15 8.57
N LEU A 8 7.65 -9.30 9.13
CA LEU A 8 6.47 -9.40 9.99
C LEU A 8 6.63 -8.58 11.28
N ALA A 9 7.80 -8.66 11.93
CA ALA A 9 8.11 -7.87 13.12
C ALA A 9 8.08 -6.36 12.82
N TYR A 10 8.68 -5.95 11.70
CA TYR A 10 8.71 -4.56 11.23
C TYR A 10 7.30 -4.01 10.97
N ALA A 11 6.44 -4.75 10.27
CA ALA A 11 5.06 -4.35 10.00
C ALA A 11 4.19 -4.24 11.29
N ARG A 12 4.51 -5.01 12.33
CA ARG A 12 3.71 -5.12 13.56
C ARG A 12 4.17 -4.22 14.69
N THR A 13 5.39 -3.67 14.66
CA THR A 13 5.92 -2.89 15.78
C THR A 13 5.06 -1.65 16.09
N ARG A 14 4.77 -1.47 17.38
CA ARG A 14 3.98 -0.34 17.95
C ARG A 14 4.76 0.45 19.00
N HIS A 15 5.99 0.02 19.33
CA HIS A 15 6.68 0.43 20.55
C HIS A 15 7.23 1.86 20.56
N GLN A 16 7.25 2.55 19.41
CA GLN A 16 7.84 3.89 19.32
C GLN A 16 6.89 4.98 18.78
N ASP A 17 5.71 4.65 18.23
CA ASP A 17 4.95 5.62 17.41
C ASP A 17 3.41 5.47 17.42
N SER A 18 2.70 6.43 16.80
CA SER A 18 1.25 6.42 16.57
C SER A 18 0.79 5.37 15.53
N ASP A 19 -0.52 5.10 15.45
CA ASP A 19 -1.12 4.16 14.49
C ASP A 19 -0.76 4.49 13.02
N TYR A 20 -0.55 5.78 12.72
CA TYR A 20 -0.19 6.28 11.40
C TYR A 20 1.22 5.89 10.97
N PHE A 21 2.17 5.82 11.91
CA PHE A 21 3.51 5.31 11.62
C PHE A 21 3.49 3.81 11.35
N ARG A 22 2.60 3.05 12.01
CA ARG A 22 2.41 1.63 11.68
C ARG A 22 1.84 1.46 10.27
N MET A 23 0.86 2.28 9.87
CA MET A 23 0.34 2.27 8.50
C MET A 23 1.44 2.57 7.47
N ASN A 24 2.38 3.48 7.78
CA ASN A 24 3.52 3.74 6.89
C ASN A 24 4.43 2.52 6.76
N ARG A 25 4.82 1.87 7.86
CA ARG A 25 5.66 0.65 7.81
C ARG A 25 5.02 -0.49 7.00
N GLN A 26 3.71 -0.67 7.14
CA GLN A 26 2.97 -1.66 6.34
C GLN A 26 3.06 -1.36 4.84
N ARG A 27 2.99 -0.09 4.44
CA ARG A 27 3.18 0.31 3.04
C ARG A 27 4.61 0.05 2.57
N CYS A 28 5.62 0.35 3.38
CA CYS A 28 7.02 0.07 3.03
C CYS A 28 7.27 -1.44 2.82
N VAL A 29 6.59 -2.31 3.56
CA VAL A 29 6.66 -3.76 3.31
C VAL A 29 6.03 -4.15 1.97
N LEU A 30 4.91 -3.51 1.59
CA LEU A 30 4.27 -3.75 0.29
C LEU A 30 5.13 -3.24 -0.87
N GLU A 31 5.75 -2.08 -0.72
CA GLU A 31 6.68 -1.50 -1.69
C GLU A 31 7.92 -2.39 -1.86
N ALA A 32 8.58 -2.75 -0.77
CA ALA A 32 9.74 -3.65 -0.82
C ALA A 32 9.39 -5.03 -1.40
N LEU A 33 8.15 -5.50 -1.21
CA LEU A 33 7.65 -6.70 -1.88
C LEU A 33 7.54 -6.46 -3.39
N LEU A 34 6.93 -5.35 -3.83
CA LEU A 34 6.83 -5.00 -5.26
C LEU A 34 8.20 -4.87 -5.93
N GLU A 35 9.20 -4.33 -5.25
CA GLU A 35 10.58 -4.23 -5.75
C GLU A 35 11.23 -5.60 -5.97
N GLN A 36 10.92 -6.59 -5.12
CA GLN A 36 11.48 -7.95 -5.19
C GLN A 36 10.72 -8.88 -6.15
N LEU A 37 9.53 -8.50 -6.62
CA LEU A 37 8.70 -9.36 -7.46
C LEU A 37 9.18 -9.37 -8.92
N GLU A 38 9.92 -10.41 -9.30
CA GLU A 38 10.33 -10.61 -10.69
C GLU A 38 9.33 -11.48 -11.47
N PRO A 39 8.78 -11.00 -12.61
CA PRO A 39 7.72 -11.70 -13.34
C PRO A 39 8.12 -13.12 -13.76
N THR A 40 9.37 -13.32 -14.16
CA THR A 40 9.89 -14.64 -14.55
C THR A 40 9.94 -15.61 -13.38
N GLU A 41 10.35 -15.14 -12.19
CA GLU A 41 10.40 -15.99 -11.00
C GLU A 41 9.01 -16.38 -10.53
N LEU A 42 8.04 -15.47 -10.63
CA LEU A 42 6.64 -15.76 -10.31
C LEU A 42 6.04 -16.83 -11.23
N LEU A 43 6.31 -16.77 -12.53
CA LEU A 43 5.82 -17.78 -13.48
C LEU A 43 6.44 -19.16 -13.22
N VAL A 44 7.75 -19.20 -12.94
CA VAL A 44 8.46 -20.46 -12.65
C VAL A 44 7.96 -21.09 -11.35
N ASN A 45 7.66 -20.28 -10.33
CA ASN A 45 7.23 -20.75 -9.01
C ASN A 45 5.70 -20.76 -8.82
N PHE A 46 4.94 -20.55 -9.90
CA PHE A 46 3.50 -20.29 -9.83
C PHE A 46 2.73 -21.34 -9.03
N GLY A 47 2.93 -22.63 -9.32
CA GLY A 47 2.17 -23.70 -8.65
C GLY A 47 2.37 -23.70 -7.12
N ARG A 48 3.62 -23.63 -6.66
CA ARG A 48 3.95 -23.55 -5.23
C ARG A 48 3.40 -22.26 -4.60
N LEU A 49 3.46 -21.14 -5.30
CA LEU A 49 2.96 -19.86 -4.78
C LEU A 49 1.42 -19.86 -4.71
N ALA A 50 0.74 -20.41 -5.71
CA ALA A 50 -0.71 -20.52 -5.75
C ALA A 50 -1.25 -21.34 -4.57
N GLU A 51 -0.63 -22.50 -4.27
CA GLU A 51 -0.99 -23.34 -3.11
C GLU A 51 -0.86 -22.55 -1.80
N VAL A 52 0.26 -21.86 -1.60
CA VAL A 52 0.49 -21.05 -0.39
C VAL A 52 -0.50 -19.88 -0.30
N ILE A 53 -0.81 -19.22 -1.41
CA ILE A 53 -1.79 -18.13 -1.46
C ILE A 53 -3.18 -18.65 -1.13
N GLU A 54 -3.63 -19.77 -1.70
CA GLU A 54 -4.93 -20.37 -1.39
C GLU A 54 -5.09 -20.71 0.10
N GLU A 55 -4.03 -21.19 0.74
CA GLU A 55 -4.05 -21.55 2.16
C GLU A 55 -4.03 -20.32 3.10
N ASN A 56 -3.42 -19.21 2.69
CA ASN A 56 -3.11 -18.09 3.59
C ASN A 56 -3.80 -16.77 3.23
N VAL A 57 -4.39 -16.65 2.04
CA VAL A 57 -4.98 -15.41 1.52
C VAL A 57 -6.40 -15.67 1.05
N THR A 58 -7.36 -14.92 1.59
CA THR A 58 -8.72 -14.87 1.06
C THR A 58 -8.84 -13.71 0.07
N THR A 59 -9.18 -14.01 -1.17
CA THR A 59 -9.39 -13.04 -2.25
C THR A 59 -10.52 -13.50 -3.17
N ASP A 60 -11.19 -12.55 -3.83
CA ASP A 60 -12.15 -12.80 -4.91
C ASP A 60 -11.51 -12.74 -6.31
N ILE A 61 -10.20 -12.50 -6.39
CA ILE A 61 -9.43 -12.59 -7.62
C ILE A 61 -9.31 -14.06 -8.02
N PRO A 62 -9.84 -14.46 -9.19
CA PRO A 62 -9.77 -15.84 -9.65
C PRO A 62 -8.33 -16.23 -10.04
N LEU A 63 -7.96 -17.50 -9.86
CA LEU A 63 -6.60 -17.99 -10.16
C LEU A 63 -6.24 -17.81 -11.63
N GLU A 64 -7.24 -17.87 -12.51
CA GLU A 64 -7.12 -17.66 -13.95
C GLU A 64 -6.76 -16.21 -14.34
N ALA A 65 -6.93 -15.24 -13.43
CA ALA A 65 -6.51 -13.86 -13.64
C ALA A 65 -5.01 -13.65 -13.37
N LEU A 66 -4.34 -14.56 -12.64
CA LEU A 66 -2.94 -14.40 -12.27
C LEU A 66 -1.99 -14.21 -13.46
N PRO A 67 -2.10 -14.97 -14.59
CA PRO A 67 -1.26 -14.71 -15.76
C PRO A 67 -1.40 -13.28 -16.29
N GLN A 68 -2.63 -12.74 -16.31
CA GLN A 68 -2.89 -11.36 -16.76
C GLN A 68 -2.29 -10.34 -15.80
N LEU A 69 -2.35 -10.60 -14.49
CA LEU A 69 -1.72 -9.75 -13.48
C LEU A 69 -0.19 -9.77 -13.61
N VAL A 70 0.42 -10.93 -13.89
CA VAL A 70 1.87 -11.06 -14.12
C VAL A 70 2.29 -10.31 -15.39
N GLU A 71 1.48 -10.31 -16.45
CA GLU A 71 1.72 -9.52 -17.66
C GLU A 71 1.66 -8.00 -17.41
N LEU A 72 1.00 -7.55 -16.35
CA LEU A 72 0.98 -6.14 -15.95
C LEU A 72 2.22 -5.72 -15.18
N LEU A 73 2.87 -6.62 -14.44
CA LEU A 73 4.06 -6.30 -13.62
C LEU A 73 5.14 -5.50 -14.36
N PRO A 74 5.60 -5.87 -15.58
CA PRO A 74 6.62 -5.09 -16.29
C PRO A 74 6.11 -3.74 -16.81
N LYS A 75 4.80 -3.47 -16.77
CA LYS A 75 4.18 -2.20 -17.17
C LYS A 75 4.00 -1.25 -15.98
N ILE A 76 4.21 -1.73 -14.75
CA ILE A 76 4.15 -0.90 -13.55
C ILE A 76 5.44 -0.10 -13.46
N ASP A 77 5.32 1.22 -13.40
CA ASP A 77 6.43 2.08 -13.02
C ASP A 77 6.60 2.03 -11.50
N ARG A 78 7.60 1.28 -11.04
CA ARG A 78 7.87 1.07 -9.61
C ARG A 78 8.33 2.34 -8.90
N ASP A 79 8.88 3.30 -9.65
CA ASP A 79 9.34 4.59 -9.13
C ASP A 79 8.20 5.62 -9.06
N ARG A 80 6.96 5.24 -9.39
CA ARG A 80 5.80 6.15 -9.43
C ARG A 80 4.58 5.58 -8.70
N ILE A 81 4.81 5.07 -7.48
CA ILE A 81 3.72 4.56 -6.66
C ILE A 81 3.14 5.69 -5.81
N VAL A 82 1.95 6.14 -6.20
CA VAL A 82 1.23 7.19 -5.46
C VAL A 82 0.56 6.62 -4.21
N SER A 83 0.88 7.17 -3.03
CA SER A 83 0.26 6.75 -1.76
C SER A 83 -0.52 7.87 -1.09
N VAL A 84 -1.80 7.63 -0.84
CA VAL A 84 -2.63 8.55 -0.05
C VAL A 84 -2.71 8.10 1.41
N ARG A 85 -2.46 9.03 2.33
CA ARG A 85 -2.57 8.81 3.78
C ARG A 85 -3.88 9.40 4.30
N PHE A 86 -4.90 8.55 4.45
CA PHE A 86 -6.20 8.94 5.00
C PHE A 86 -6.17 9.12 6.52
N ILE A 87 -5.49 10.19 6.98
CA ILE A 87 -5.21 10.45 8.39
C ILE A 87 -5.80 11.80 8.85
N PRO A 88 -6.03 12.02 10.17
CA PRO A 88 -6.42 13.31 10.70
C PRO A 88 -5.27 14.33 10.61
N PRO A 89 -5.59 15.63 10.60
CA PRO A 89 -6.95 16.20 10.63
C PRO A 89 -7.64 16.21 9.26
N THR A 90 -6.92 15.94 8.17
CA THR A 90 -7.40 16.15 6.79
C THR A 90 -8.62 15.31 6.44
N TYR A 91 -8.59 14.00 6.72
CA TYR A 91 -9.65 13.07 6.28
C TYR A 91 -10.69 12.76 7.36
N HIS A 92 -10.79 13.60 8.39
CA HIS A 92 -11.69 13.36 9.51
C HIS A 92 -12.52 14.60 9.82
N LEU A 93 -13.84 14.42 9.89
CA LEU A 93 -14.75 15.45 10.38
C LEU A 93 -14.48 15.68 11.87
N LYS A 94 -14.55 16.93 12.31
CA LYS A 94 -14.34 17.31 13.72
C LYS A 94 -15.48 16.86 14.63
N PHE A 95 -16.69 16.78 14.08
CA PHE A 95 -17.92 16.48 14.80
C PHE A 95 -18.70 15.39 14.07
N ARG A 96 -19.40 14.59 14.86
CA ARG A 96 -20.40 13.62 14.42
C ARG A 96 -21.72 14.33 14.09
N ASP A 97 -22.66 13.60 13.49
CA ASP A 97 -24.00 14.10 13.17
C ASP A 97 -24.78 14.58 14.40
N ASP A 98 -24.47 14.06 15.59
CA ASP A 98 -25.05 14.47 16.88
C ASP A 98 -24.36 15.70 17.51
N GLY A 99 -23.44 16.34 16.77
CA GLY A 99 -22.69 17.52 17.21
C GLY A 99 -21.56 17.23 18.21
N LYS A 100 -21.34 15.96 18.61
CA LYS A 100 -20.26 15.59 19.53
C LYS A 100 -18.93 15.40 18.79
N PRO A 101 -17.78 15.67 19.45
CA PRO A 101 -16.48 15.33 18.88
C PRO A 101 -16.40 13.82 18.57
N GLY A 102 -15.83 13.49 17.42
CA GLY A 102 -15.59 12.10 17.04
C GLY A 102 -14.62 12.02 15.87
N ARG A 103 -13.92 10.89 15.72
CA ARG A 103 -13.07 10.62 14.55
C ARG A 103 -13.94 10.01 13.45
N VAL A 104 -14.78 10.83 12.82
CA VAL A 104 -15.64 10.38 11.71
C VAL A 104 -14.87 10.57 10.41
N PRO A 105 -14.63 9.52 9.60
CA PRO A 105 -14.01 9.69 8.29
C PRO A 105 -14.85 10.61 7.41
N ASN A 106 -14.20 11.55 6.73
CA ASN A 106 -14.83 12.34 5.68
C ASN A 106 -14.85 11.52 4.38
N ILE A 107 -15.87 10.69 4.20
CA ILE A 107 -15.97 9.75 3.07
C ILE A 107 -16.06 10.48 1.72
N ASP A 108 -16.72 11.63 1.67
CA ASP A 108 -16.84 12.42 0.45
C ASP A 108 -15.46 12.91 -0.02
N LEU A 109 -14.65 13.43 0.91
CA LEU A 109 -13.28 13.85 0.61
C LEU A 109 -12.39 12.65 0.21
N VAL A 110 -12.56 11.50 0.85
CA VAL A 110 -11.84 10.28 0.47
C VAL A 110 -12.18 9.89 -0.97
N HIS A 111 -13.47 9.86 -1.34
CA HIS A 111 -13.89 9.54 -2.70
C HIS A 111 -13.37 10.56 -3.71
N GLU A 112 -13.47 11.85 -3.41
CA GLU A 112 -12.96 12.92 -4.26
C GLU A 112 -11.47 12.72 -4.58
N HIS A 113 -10.65 12.49 -3.55
CA HIS A 113 -9.21 12.32 -3.72
C HIS A 113 -8.85 11.00 -4.39
N VAL A 114 -9.58 9.91 -4.13
CA VAL A 114 -9.40 8.64 -4.84
C VAL A 114 -9.68 8.81 -6.33
N GLN A 115 -10.76 9.51 -6.69
CA GLN A 115 -11.08 9.79 -8.10
C GLN A 115 -10.01 10.66 -8.75
N LEU A 116 -9.49 11.66 -8.04
CA LEU A 116 -8.38 12.48 -8.50
C LEU A 116 -7.13 11.62 -8.80
N VAL A 117 -6.71 10.75 -7.88
CA VAL A 117 -5.54 9.87 -8.06
C VAL A 117 -5.72 8.92 -9.25
N LEU A 118 -6.91 8.35 -9.42
CA LEU A 118 -7.18 7.43 -10.53
C LEU A 118 -7.24 8.14 -11.89
N ALA A 119 -7.72 9.38 -11.93
CA ALA A 119 -7.87 10.13 -13.17
C ALA A 119 -6.58 10.86 -13.59
N ASP A 120 -5.84 11.39 -12.63
CA ASP A 120 -4.66 12.25 -12.86
C ASP A 120 -3.69 12.18 -11.65
N PRO A 121 -2.82 11.15 -11.58
CA PRO A 121 -1.92 10.95 -10.45
C PRO A 121 -0.89 12.09 -10.28
N GLU A 122 -0.42 12.69 -11.36
CA GLU A 122 0.56 13.79 -11.33
C GLU A 122 -0.07 15.06 -10.72
N ARG A 123 -1.32 15.36 -11.09
CA ARG A 123 -2.08 16.43 -10.44
C ARG A 123 -2.36 16.09 -8.98
N ALA A 124 -2.69 14.85 -8.67
CA ALA A 124 -2.94 14.41 -7.29
C ALA A 124 -1.70 14.61 -6.39
N ILE A 125 -0.51 14.25 -6.87
CA ILE A 125 0.75 14.47 -6.15
C ILE A 125 0.91 15.95 -5.78
N THR A 126 0.69 16.83 -6.75
CA THR A 126 0.87 18.28 -6.58
C THR A 126 -0.20 18.89 -5.67
N GLU A 127 -1.47 18.60 -5.92
CA GLU A 127 -2.60 19.22 -5.22
C GLU A 127 -2.74 18.72 -3.78
N LEU A 128 -2.45 17.43 -3.55
CA LEU A 128 -2.59 16.81 -2.24
C LEU A 128 -1.28 16.80 -1.44
N GLY A 129 -0.18 17.25 -2.04
CA GLY A 129 1.15 17.20 -1.43
C GLY A 129 1.54 15.77 -1.05
N LEU A 130 1.35 14.83 -1.97
CA LEU A 130 1.70 13.43 -1.73
C LEU A 130 3.22 13.29 -1.88
N ASP A 131 3.86 12.75 -0.84
CA ASP A 131 5.24 12.31 -0.92
C ASP A 131 5.30 11.03 -1.78
N ASP A 132 6.40 10.83 -2.50
CA ASP A 132 6.68 9.51 -3.07
C ASP A 132 6.82 8.49 -1.93
N LEU A 133 6.40 7.25 -2.17
CA LEU A 133 6.55 6.18 -1.19
C LEU A 133 8.04 5.98 -0.84
N ASP A 134 8.90 6.13 -1.84
CA ASP A 134 10.35 6.07 -1.73
C ASP A 134 10.95 7.14 -0.80
N ASP A 135 10.30 8.30 -0.68
CA ASP A 135 10.71 9.38 0.22
C ASP A 135 10.32 9.10 1.69
N VAL A 136 9.34 8.23 1.91
CA VAL A 136 8.77 7.90 3.22
C VAL A 136 9.31 6.58 3.75
N CYS A 137 9.71 5.68 2.85
CA CYS A 137 10.19 4.36 3.17
C CYS A 137 11.72 4.31 3.17
N PRO A 138 12.37 4.00 4.31
CA PRO A 138 13.82 3.94 4.36
C PRO A 138 14.31 2.79 3.48
N LYS A 139 15.12 3.12 2.45
CA LYS A 139 15.77 2.11 1.61
C LYS A 139 16.60 1.17 2.50
N PRO A 140 16.47 -0.15 2.35
CA PRO A 140 17.32 -1.07 3.08
C PRO A 140 18.79 -0.77 2.75
N PRO A 141 19.71 -0.88 3.72
CA PRO A 141 21.12 -0.63 3.45
C PRO A 141 21.60 -1.53 2.33
N ALA A 142 22.28 -0.94 1.34
CA ALA A 142 22.94 -1.67 0.27
C ALA A 142 24.00 -2.59 0.90
N ASN A 143 23.93 -3.88 0.58
CA ASN A 143 24.99 -4.84 0.89
C ASN A 143 26.20 -4.61 -0.02
#